data_AF-A0A4Q3CRU7-F1
#
_entry.id   AF-A0A4Q3CRU7-F1
#
_cell.length_a   1.000
_cell.length_b   1.000
_cell.length_c   1.000
_cell.angle_alpha   90.00
_cell.angle_beta   90.00
_cell.angle_gamma   90.00
#
_symmetry.space_group_name_H-M   'P 1'
#
loop_
_entity.id
_entity.type
_entity.pdbx_description
1 polymer ?
#
loop_
_entity_poly.entity_id
_entity_poly.type
_entity_poly.pdbx_seq_one_letter_code
_entity_poly.pdbx_strand_id
1 'polypeptide(L)'
;MKKNVIVFGLISGLIVTGLMLFSVMACYDNPDFEGNMILGYLSMIIAFAFLFVGIKNYRDKINGGYITFGRAFVIGLYITLIASTVYVVGWLIAYYQYIPDFMDKYTAHVLKDARESGAT
;
A
#
# COMPACT_ATOMS: atom_id res chain seq x y z
N MET A 1 20.73 -11.68 4.91
CA MET A 1 20.08 -10.37 4.69
C MET A 1 19.30 -10.31 3.38
N LYS A 2 19.99 -10.37 2.23
CA LYS A 2 19.40 -10.07 0.90
C LYS A 2 18.12 -10.86 0.59
N LYS A 3 18.12 -12.20 0.78
CA LYS A 3 16.95 -13.04 0.52
C LYS A 3 15.74 -12.68 1.39
N ASN A 4 15.94 -12.35 2.67
CA ASN A 4 14.84 -11.98 3.57
C ASN A 4 14.24 -10.64 3.17
N VAL A 5 15.10 -9.65 2.91
CA VAL A 5 14.68 -8.31 2.49
C VAL A 5 13.85 -8.35 1.22
N ILE A 6 14.29 -9.12 0.22
CA ILE A 6 13.56 -9.27 -1.05
C ILE A 6 12.22 -9.99 -0.83
N VAL A 7 12.21 -11.11 -0.11
CA VAL A 7 10.98 -11.89 0.11
C VAL A 7 9.95 -11.07 0.89
N PHE A 8 10.34 -10.45 2.01
CA PHE A 8 9.41 -9.67 2.82
C PHE A 8 9.00 -8.36 2.14
N GLY A 9 9.89 -7.72 1.37
CA GLY A 9 9.56 -6.53 0.58
C GLY A 9 8.58 -6.81 -0.55
N LEU A 10 8.73 -7.96 -1.24
CA LEU A 10 7.77 -8.38 -2.26
C LEU A 10 6.42 -8.78 -1.65
N ILE A 11 6.42 -9.52 -0.54
CA ILE A 11 5.16 -9.91 0.15
C ILE A 11 4.41 -8.66 0.61
N SER A 12 5.07 -7.73 1.30
CA SER A 12 4.41 -6.51 1.75
C SER A 12 3.97 -5.64 0.58
N GLY A 13 4.82 -5.48 -0.44
CA GLY A 13 4.49 -4.75 -1.67
C GLY A 13 3.27 -5.33 -2.39
N LEU A 14 3.20 -6.64 -2.57
CA LEU A 14 2.07 -7.32 -3.21
C LEU A 14 0.78 -7.21 -2.40
N ILE A 15 0.87 -7.30 -1.07
CA ILE A 15 -0.31 -7.14 -0.20
C ILE A 15 -0.87 -5.72 -0.31
N VAL A 16 -0.02 -4.70 -0.20
CA VAL A 16 -0.45 -3.28 -0.32
C VAL A 16 -1.04 -3.03 -1.70
N THR A 17 -0.33 -3.48 -2.75
CA THR A 17 -0.77 -3.28 -4.14
C THR A 17 -2.08 -4.00 -4.41
N GLY A 18 -2.24 -5.24 -3.94
CA GLY A 18 -3.47 -6.02 -4.11
C GLY A 18 -4.66 -5.39 -3.40
N LEU A 19 -4.48 -4.94 -2.15
CA LEU A 19 -5.53 -4.24 -1.41
C LEU A 19 -5.93 -2.93 -2.09
N MET A 20 -4.94 -2.16 -2.55
CA MET A 20 -5.17 -0.92 -3.30
C MET A 20 -5.94 -1.18 -4.60
N LEU A 21 -5.51 -2.15 -5.42
CA LEU A 21 -6.21 -2.51 -6.67
C LEU A 21 -7.65 -2.95 -6.40
N PHE A 22 -7.87 -3.76 -5.37
CA PHE A 22 -9.20 -4.20 -4.97
C PHE A 22 -10.08 -3.02 -4.57
N SER A 23 -9.58 -2.11 -3.74
CA SER A 23 -10.31 -0.91 -3.34
C SER A 23 -10.65 -0.01 -4.53
N VAL A 24 -9.72 0.18 -5.45
CA VAL A 24 -9.94 1.00 -6.66
C VAL A 24 -10.98 0.38 -7.58
N MET A 25 -10.89 -0.92 -7.87
CA MET A 25 -11.85 -1.61 -8.73
C MET A 25 -13.25 -1.62 -8.11
N ALA A 26 -13.36 -1.87 -6.80
CA ALA A 26 -14.64 -1.84 -6.11
C ALA A 26 -15.30 -0.45 -6.13
N CYS A 27 -14.48 0.61 -6.10
CA CYS A 27 -14.94 2.00 -6.14
C CYS A 27 -15.24 2.49 -7.56
N TYR A 28 -14.56 1.97 -8.58
CA TYR A 28 -14.66 2.48 -9.95
C TYR A 28 -16.06 2.25 -10.57
N ASP A 29 -16.71 1.12 -10.26
CA ASP A 29 -18.02 0.77 -10.81
C ASP A 29 -19.21 1.33 -9.99
N ASN A 30 -18.97 1.88 -8.79
CA ASN A 30 -20.02 2.37 -7.90
C ASN A 30 -19.92 3.89 -7.69
N PRO A 31 -20.77 4.71 -8.36
CA PRO A 31 -20.71 6.17 -8.28
C PRO A 31 -21.16 6.76 -6.92
N ASP A 32 -21.84 5.97 -6.09
CA ASP A 32 -22.26 6.34 -4.72
C ASP A 32 -21.34 5.75 -3.63
N PHE A 33 -20.18 5.20 -4.02
CA PHE A 33 -19.28 4.56 -3.07
C PHE A 33 -18.50 5.59 -2.27
N GLU A 34 -18.98 5.89 -1.06
CA GLU A 34 -18.16 6.52 -0.03
C GLU A 34 -16.97 5.60 0.26
N GLY A 35 -15.81 5.93 -0.33
CA GLY A 35 -14.58 5.21 -0.09
C GLY A 35 -14.36 5.07 1.42
N ASN A 36 -14.49 3.85 1.94
CA ASN A 36 -14.41 3.62 3.37
C ASN A 36 -12.97 3.86 3.82
N MET A 37 -12.68 5.09 4.27
CA MET A 37 -11.35 5.52 4.71
C MET A 37 -10.79 4.56 5.77
N ILE A 38 -11.67 3.97 6.59
CA ILE A 38 -11.29 2.99 7.62
C ILE A 38 -10.67 1.74 6.98
N LEU A 39 -11.22 1.25 5.87
CA LEU A 39 -10.64 0.13 5.10
C LEU A 39 -9.26 0.50 4.53
N GLY A 40 -9.12 1.72 4.00
CA GLY A 40 -7.84 2.26 3.54
C GLY A 40 -6.80 2.27 4.67
N TYR A 41 -7.12 2.85 5.83
CA TYR A 41 -6.20 2.90 6.96
C TYR A 41 -5.89 1.52 7.57
N LEU A 42 -6.88 0.63 7.65
CA LEU A 42 -6.67 -0.77 8.07
C LEU A 42 -5.67 -1.48 7.16
N SER A 43 -5.78 -1.27 5.84
CA SER A 43 -4.85 -1.86 4.87
C SER A 43 -3.40 -1.40 5.11
N MET A 44 -3.20 -0.11 5.43
CA MET A 44 -1.88 0.43 5.77
C MET A 44 -1.32 -0.17 7.05
N ILE A 45 -2.16 -0.34 8.09
CA ILE A 45 -1.73 -0.96 9.35
C ILE A 45 -1.29 -2.40 9.12
N ILE A 46 -2.06 -3.18 8.34
CA ILE A 46 -1.71 -4.56 8.00
C ILE A 46 -0.37 -4.60 7.25
N ALA A 47 -0.17 -3.71 6.28
CA ALA A 47 1.07 -3.62 5.54
C ALA A 47 2.29 -3.30 6.43
N PHE A 48 2.14 -2.36 7.37
CA PHE A 48 3.21 -2.03 8.33
C PHE A 48 3.50 -3.17 9.31
N ALA A 49 2.50 -3.99 9.67
CA ALA A 49 2.72 -5.17 10.50
C ALA A 49 3.67 -6.18 9.81
N PHE A 50 3.60 -6.33 8.48
CA PHE A 50 4.52 -7.18 7.72
C PHE A 50 5.96 -6.68 7.76
N LEU A 51 6.17 -5.37 7.87
CA LEU A 51 7.50 -4.79 8.05
C LEU A 51 8.13 -5.29 9.36
N PHE A 52 7.37 -5.25 10.46
CA PHE A 52 7.80 -5.78 11.75
C PHE A 52 8.10 -7.28 11.68
N VAL A 53 7.22 -8.06 11.04
CA VAL A 53 7.44 -9.50 10.85
C VAL A 53 8.72 -9.79 10.07
N GLY A 54 9.03 -9.00 9.02
CA GLY A 54 10.26 -9.15 8.24
C GLY A 54 11.53 -8.88 9.06
N ILE A 55 11.51 -7.83 9.90
CA ILE A 55 12.63 -7.49 10.79
C ILE A 55 12.79 -8.56 11.90
N LYS A 56 11.68 -8.98 12.53
CA LYS A 56 11.68 -10.04 13.55
C LYS A 56 12.20 -11.36 12.99
N ASN A 57 11.74 -11.75 11.80
CA ASN A 57 12.21 -12.97 11.14
C ASN A 57 13.71 -12.94 10.88
N TYR A 58 14.25 -11.79 10.45
CA TYR A 58 15.68 -11.61 10.27
C TYR A 58 16.45 -11.75 11.61
N ARG A 59 15.96 -11.12 12.68
CA ARG A 59 16.56 -11.22 14.02
C ARG A 59 16.61 -12.67 14.49
N ASP A 60 15.46 -13.35 14.47
CA ASP A 60 15.30 -14.65 15.13
C ASP A 60 15.94 -15.80 14.34
N LYS A 61 15.80 -15.83 13.00
CA LYS A 61 16.27 -16.95 12.17
C LYS A 61 17.65 -16.76 11.56
N ILE A 62 18.09 -15.53 11.33
CA ILE A 62 19.32 -15.25 10.58
C ILE A 62 20.41 -14.69 11.49
N ASN A 63 20.07 -13.84 12.46
CA ASN A 63 21.05 -13.14 13.31
C ASN A 63 21.15 -13.70 14.74
N GLY A 64 20.61 -14.90 14.99
CA GLY A 64 20.76 -15.60 16.27
C GLY A 64 20.02 -14.95 17.44
N GLY A 65 18.92 -14.23 17.19
CA GLY A 65 18.05 -13.65 18.22
C GLY A 65 18.44 -12.24 18.70
N TYR A 66 19.62 -11.73 18.32
CA TYR A 66 20.04 -10.37 18.67
C TYR A 66 20.12 -9.48 17.43
N ILE A 67 19.76 -8.21 17.51
CA ILE A 67 19.94 -7.25 16.42
C ILE A 67 20.14 -5.84 16.99
N THR A 68 21.10 -5.10 16.44
CA THR A 68 21.29 -3.69 16.80
C THR A 68 20.27 -2.81 16.08
N PHE A 69 19.90 -1.68 16.68
CA PHE A 69 18.93 -0.75 16.10
C PHE A 69 19.30 -0.31 14.67
N GLY A 70 20.56 0.07 14.44
CA GLY A 70 21.02 0.48 13.11
C GLY A 70 20.86 -0.61 12.04
N ARG A 71 21.11 -1.88 12.39
CA ARG A 71 20.89 -3.01 11.46
C ARG A 71 19.40 -3.24 11.21
N ALA A 72 18.56 -3.17 12.25
CA ALA A 72 17.12 -3.30 12.10
C ALA A 72 16.53 -2.19 11.21
N PHE A 73 16.99 -0.95 11.39
CA PHE A 73 16.59 0.20 10.59
C PHE A 73 16.94 0.02 9.11
N VAL A 74 18.19 -0.34 8.79
CA VAL A 74 18.62 -0.57 7.41
C VAL A 74 17.82 -1.69 6.73
N ILE A 75 17.51 -2.76 7.46
CA ILE A 75 16.70 -3.87 6.93
C ILE A 75 15.28 -3.41 6.65
N GLY A 76 14.66 -2.69 7.59
CA GLY A 76 13.34 -2.09 7.38
C GLY A 76 13.32 -1.17 6.16
N LEU A 77 14.33 -0.30 6.04
CA LEU A 77 14.47 0.64 4.92
C LEU A 77 14.50 -0.06 3.57
N TYR A 78 15.29 -1.13 3.43
CA TYR A 78 15.31 -1.89 2.17
C TYR A 78 14.00 -2.64 1.89
N ILE A 79 13.34 -3.20 2.91
CA ILE A 79 12.03 -3.84 2.75
C ILE A 79 11.02 -2.79 2.25
N THR A 80 10.98 -1.62 2.88
CA THR A 80 10.09 -0.52 2.49
C THR A 80 10.35 -0.03 1.09
N LEU A 81 11.63 0.11 0.68
CA LEU A 81 12.00 0.56 -0.66
C LEU A 81 11.50 -0.40 -1.75
N ILE A 82 11.61 -1.71 -1.52
CA ILE A 82 11.10 -2.72 -2.46
C ILE A 82 9.57 -2.65 -2.48
N ALA A 83 8.93 -2.60 -1.31
CA ALA A 83 7.48 -2.57 -1.20
C ALA A 83 6.86 -1.34 -1.89
N SER A 84 7.45 -0.16 -1.69
CA SER A 84 6.98 1.09 -2.33
C SER A 84 7.20 1.06 -3.84
N THR A 85 8.29 0.47 -4.31
CA THR A 85 8.53 0.31 -5.75
C THR A 85 7.46 -0.57 -6.40
N VAL A 86 7.15 -1.72 -5.78
CA VAL A 86 6.07 -2.62 -6.26
C VAL A 86 4.72 -1.90 -6.27
N TYR A 87 4.43 -1.13 -5.22
CA TYR A 87 3.21 -0.32 -5.13
C TYR A 87 3.08 0.68 -6.28
N VAL A 88 4.13 1.47 -6.53
CA VAL A 88 4.11 2.48 -7.61
C VAL A 88 3.95 1.83 -8.97
N VAL A 89 4.64 0.71 -9.22
CA VAL A 89 4.51 -0.04 -10.48
C VAL A 89 3.09 -0.57 -10.66
N GLY A 90 2.52 -1.17 -9.61
CA GLY A 90 1.14 -1.65 -9.63
C GLY A 90 0.13 -0.53 -9.87
N TRP A 91 0.31 0.63 -9.24
CA TRP A 91 -0.53 1.80 -9.46
C TRP A 91 -0.43 2.34 -10.88
N LEU A 92 0.77 2.44 -11.45
CA LEU A 92 0.96 2.88 -12.83
C LEU A 92 0.24 1.94 -13.81
N ILE A 93 0.37 0.63 -13.62
CA ILE A 93 -0.35 -0.36 -14.45
C ILE A 93 -1.86 -0.18 -14.29
N ALA A 94 -2.36 -0.06 -13.06
CA ALA A 94 -3.77 0.18 -12.77
C ALA A 94 -4.29 1.41 -13.52
N TYR A 95 -3.59 2.52 -13.36
CA TYR A 95 -3.94 3.82 -13.91
C TYR A 95 -4.00 3.79 -15.44
N TYR A 96 -2.94 3.31 -16.10
CA TYR A 96 -2.87 3.36 -17.55
C TYR A 96 -3.72 2.28 -18.26
N GLN A 97 -4.02 1.15 -17.61
CA GLN A 97 -4.70 0.03 -18.27
C GLN A 97 -6.17 -0.12 -17.86
N TYR A 98 -6.52 0.18 -16.62
CA TYR A 98 -7.84 -0.15 -16.07
C TYR A 98 -8.69 1.08 -15.76
N ILE A 99 -8.05 2.17 -15.32
CA ILE A 99 -8.76 3.38 -14.86
C ILE A 99 -8.12 4.68 -15.37
N PRO A 100 -7.92 4.85 -16.70
CA PRO A 100 -7.25 6.03 -17.26
C PRO A 100 -8.04 7.34 -17.05
N ASP A 101 -9.37 7.23 -16.93
CA ASP A 101 -10.32 8.32 -16.68
C ASP A 101 -10.60 8.54 -15.18
N PHE A 102 -9.84 7.89 -14.29
CA PHE A 102 -10.03 7.98 -12.83
C PHE A 102 -10.02 9.42 -12.32
N MET A 103 -9.10 10.26 -12.82
CA MET A 103 -9.00 11.65 -12.39
C MET A 103 -10.22 12.48 -12.79
N ASP A 104 -10.78 12.24 -13.96
CA ASP A 104 -11.97 12.96 -14.42
C ASP A 104 -13.20 12.57 -13.59
N LYS A 105 -13.40 11.26 -13.38
CA LYS A 105 -14.49 10.71 -12.54
C LYS A 105 -14.36 11.15 -11.08
N TYR A 106 -13.17 11.07 -10.51
CA TYR A 106 -12.89 11.48 -9.13
C TYR A 106 -13.15 12.98 -8.93
N THR A 107 -12.67 13.82 -9.85
CA THR A 107 -12.88 15.27 -9.79
C THR A 107 -14.37 15.62 -9.89
N ALA A 108 -15.10 14.96 -10.79
CA ALA A 108 -16.55 15.14 -10.92
C ALA A 108 -17.31 14.74 -9.65
N HIS A 109 -16.92 13.63 -9.01
CA HIS A 109 -17.51 13.17 -7.75
C HIS A 109 -17.25 14.16 -6.61
N VAL A 110 -15.99 14.59 -6.42
CA VAL A 110 -15.63 15.56 -5.36
C VAL A 110 -16.33 16.92 -5.57
N LEU A 111 -16.47 17.38 -6.82
CA LEU A 111 -17.22 18.61 -7.11
C LEU A 111 -18.72 18.46 -6.85
N LYS A 112 -19.30 17.28 -7.11
CA LYS A 112 -20.71 16.98 -6.79
C LYS A 112 -20.92 17.01 -5.26
N ASP A 113 -20.09 16.32 -4.50
CA ASP A 113 -20.14 16.31 -3.03
C ASP A 113 -19.93 17.70 -2.43
N ALA A 114 -19.02 18.51 -3.00
CA ALA A 114 -18.80 19.88 -2.56
C ALA A 114 -20.03 20.78 -2.80
N ARG A 115 -20.71 20.61 -3.95
CA ARG A 115 -21.96 21.32 -4.24
C ARG A 115 -23.10 20.87 -3.33
N GLU A 116 -23.21 19.57 -3.07
CA GLU A 116 -24.22 19.00 -2.17
C GLU A 116 -24.00 19.41 -0.71
N SER A 117 -22.74 19.61 -0.30
CA SER A 117 -22.37 20.15 1.02
C SER A 117 -22.45 21.69 1.12
N GLY A 118 -22.89 22.37 0.04
CA GLY A 118 -23.24 23.79 0.06
C GLY A 118 -22.11 24.75 -0.36
N ALA A 119 -21.00 24.26 -0.90
CA ALA A 119 -20.00 25.11 -1.55
C ALA A 119 -20.51 25.59 -2.92
N THR A 120 -20.42 26.90 -3.18
CA THR A 120 -20.82 27.55 -4.44
C THR A 120 -19.65 27.71 -5.40
#